data_AF-A0A820H234-F1
#
_entry.id   AF-A0A820H234-F1
#
_cell.length_a   1.000
_cell.length_b   1.000
_cell.length_c   1.000
_cell.angle_alpha   90.00
_cell.angle_beta   90.00
_cell.angle_gamma   90.00
#
_symmetry.space_group_name_H-M   'P 1'
#
loop_
_entity.id
_entity.type
_entity.pdbx_description
1 polymer ?
#
loop_
_entity_poly.entity_id
_entity_poly.type
_entity_poly.pdbx_seq_one_letter_code
_entity_poly.pdbx_strand_id
1 'polypeptide(L)' 'GILPNTNVLARYMRESLMLVTALNPYIGYDKAAAIAKKAHKEGTTLLESALTLGYLTEEEFNKYVNPKDMV' A
#
# COMPACT_ATOMS: atom_id res chain seq x y z
N GLY A 1 -23.48 18.07 12.11
CA GLY A 1 -22.83 17.66 10.84
C GLY A 1 -21.86 16.54 11.13
N ILE A 2 -21.77 15.55 10.25
CA ILE A 2 -20.81 14.45 10.39
C ILE A 2 -19.45 14.98 9.94
N LEU A 3 -18.45 14.96 10.83
CA LEU A 3 -17.08 15.37 10.50
C LEU A 3 -16.22 14.12 10.30
N PRO A 4 -15.48 14.02 9.18
CA PRO A 4 -14.58 12.89 8.96
C PRO A 4 -13.40 12.94 9.93
N ASN A 5 -13.12 11.80 10.57
CA ASN A 5 -11.94 11.64 11.41
C ASN A 5 -10.73 11.35 10.50
N THR A 6 -10.03 12.41 10.10
CA THR A 6 -8.89 12.37 9.18
C THR A 6 -7.76 11.47 9.66
N ASN A 7 -7.52 11.38 10.97
CA ASN A 7 -6.49 10.50 11.54
C ASN A 7 -6.83 9.02 11.38
N VAL A 8 -8.10 8.67 11.60
CA VAL A 8 -8.60 7.30 11.42
C VAL A 8 -8.64 6.92 9.93
N LEU A 9 -9.05 7.86 9.07
CA LEU A 9 -9.01 7.71 7.61
C LEU A 9 -7.59 7.47 7.10
N ALA A 10 -6.60 8.24 7.55
CA ALA A 10 -5.20 8.06 7.15
C ALA A 10 -4.62 6.72 7.60
N ARG A 11 -5.07 6.18 8.76
CA ARG A 11 -4.69 4.85 9.20
C ARG A 11 -5.31 3.77 8.31
N TYR A 12 -6.63 3.83 8.09
CA TYR A 12 -7.30 2.88 7.21
C TYR A 12 -6.80 2.94 5.77
N MET A 13 -6.43 4.12 5.26
CA MET A 13 -5.82 4.23 3.94
C MET A 13 -4.49 3.50 3.90
N ARG A 14 -3.60 3.71 4.89
CA ARG A 14 -2.30 3.02 4.96
C ARG A 14 -2.42 1.51 5.15
N GLU A 15 -3.44 1.06 5.88
CA GLU A 15 -3.73 -0.36 6.13
C GLU A 15 -4.52 -1.01 4.99
N SER A 16 -5.11 -0.22 4.09
CA SER A 16 -5.94 -0.75 3.01
C SER A 16 -5.07 -1.39 1.93
N LEU A 17 -5.24 -2.70 1.78
CA LEU A 17 -4.67 -3.51 0.69
C LEU A 17 -5.02 -2.97 -0.71
N MET A 18 -6.01 -2.08 -0.84
CA MET A 18 -6.41 -1.40 -2.09
C MET A 18 -5.29 -0.57 -2.72
N LEU A 19 -4.32 -0.09 -1.91
CA LEU A 19 -3.19 0.71 -2.40
C LEU A 19 -2.26 -0.08 -3.34
N VAL A 20 -2.36 -1.41 -3.35
CA VAL A 20 -1.58 -2.27 -4.23
C VAL A 20 -1.77 -1.94 -5.71
N THR A 21 -2.96 -1.46 -6.10
CA THR A 21 -3.27 -1.12 -7.49
C THR A 21 -2.42 0.06 -7.99
N ALA A 22 -2.05 0.98 -7.10
CA ALA A 22 -1.16 2.09 -7.42
C ALA A 22 0.28 1.62 -7.71
N LEU A 23 0.66 0.42 -7.26
CA LEU A 23 1.97 -0.17 -7.54
C LEU A 23 2.06 -0.84 -8.91
N ASN A 24 0.93 -1.20 -9.53
CA ASN A 24 0.89 -1.92 -10.80
C ASN A 24 1.73 -1.26 -11.93
N PRO A 25 1.70 0.07 -12.14
CA PRO A 25 2.50 0.72 -13.19
C PRO A 25 4.01 0.66 -12.95
N TYR A 26 4.44 0.50 -11.68
CA TYR A 26 5.84 0.59 -11.29
C TYR A 26 6.51 -0.78 -11.19
N ILE A 27 5.80 -1.77 -10.63
CA ILE A 27 6.35 -3.11 -10.38
C ILE A 27 5.65 -4.22 -11.17
N GLY A 28 4.56 -3.89 -11.88
CA GLY A 28 3.72 -4.86 -12.60
C GLY A 28 2.68 -5.52 -11.70
N TYR A 29 1.61 -6.01 -12.34
CA TYR A 29 0.47 -6.65 -11.67
C TYR A 29 0.89 -7.85 -10.81
N ASP A 30 1.75 -8.74 -11.33
CA ASP A 30 2.11 -9.98 -10.63
C ASP A 30 2.86 -9.71 -9.31
N LYS A 31 3.81 -8.77 -9.32
CA LYS A 31 4.57 -8.39 -8.12
C LYS A 31 3.68 -7.69 -7.11
N ALA A 32 2.82 -6.78 -7.58
CA ALA A 32 1.86 -6.08 -6.74
C ALA A 32 0.90 -7.09 -6.07
N ALA A 33 0.30 -8.00 -6.85
CA ALA A 33 -0.58 -9.05 -6.33
C ALA A 33 0.11 -9.96 -5.31
N ALA A 34 1.39 -10.29 -5.52
CA ALA A 34 2.17 -11.06 -4.56
C ALA A 34 2.38 -10.31 -3.22
N ILE A 35 2.64 -9.00 -3.26
CA ILE A 35 2.74 -8.15 -2.06
C ILE A 35 1.41 -8.16 -1.31
N ALA A 36 0.29 -7.91 -1.98
CA ALA A 36 -1.02 -7.90 -1.33
C ALA A 36 -1.39 -9.28 -0.74
N LYS A 37 -1.11 -10.37 -1.46
CA LYS A 37 -1.35 -11.72 -0.94
C LYS A 37 -0.51 -12.01 0.30
N LYS A 38 0.76 -11.60 0.31
CA LYS A 38 1.64 -11.76 1.47
C LYS A 38 1.16 -10.93 2.65
N ALA A 39 0.87 -9.65 2.43
CA ALA A 39 0.36 -8.73 3.43
C ALA A 39 -0.93 -9.25 4.07
N HIS A 40 -1.86 -9.74 3.26
CA HIS A 40 -3.10 -10.34 3.75
C HIS A 40 -2.89 -11.65 4.51
N LYS A 41 -2.00 -12.52 4.03
CA LYS A 41 -1.72 -13.82 4.64
C LYS A 41 -0.96 -13.70 5.96
N GLU A 42 -0.01 -12.79 6.04
CA GLU A 42 0.87 -12.61 7.20
C GLU A 42 0.34 -11.53 8.16
N GLY A 43 -0.72 -10.80 7.79
CA GLY A 43 -1.24 -9.69 8.59
C GLY A 43 -0.30 -8.49 8.66
N THR A 44 0.68 -8.41 7.76
CA THR A 44 1.66 -7.32 7.67
C THR A 44 1.16 -6.21 6.75
N THR A 45 1.80 -5.05 6.80
CA THR A 45 1.52 -3.96 5.86
C THR A 45 2.02 -4.28 4.45
N LEU A 46 1.50 -3.55 3.45
CA LEU A 46 2.00 -3.63 2.07
C LEU A 46 3.49 -3.26 1.99
N LEU A 47 3.94 -2.26 2.77
CA LEU A 47 5.33 -1.83 2.82
C LEU A 47 6.24 -2.95 3.33
N GLU A 48 5.91 -3.56 4.48
CA GLU A 48 6.69 -4.67 5.04
C GLU A 48 6.74 -5.86 4.09
N SER A 49 5.61 -6.20 3.46
CA SER A 49 5.56 -7.27 2.46
C SER A 49 6.41 -6.95 1.23
N ALA A 50 6.39 -5.69 0.75
CA ALA A 50 7.18 -5.26 -0.39
C ALA A 50 8.69 -5.29 -0.12
N LEU A 51 9.10 -4.84 1.06
CA LEU A 51 10.47 -4.90 1.56
C LEU A 51 10.93 -6.35 1.73
N THR A 52 10.10 -7.20 2.34
CA THR A 52 10.42 -8.61 2.58
C THR A 52 10.53 -9.41 1.29
N LEU A 53 9.73 -9.08 0.28
CA LEU A 53 9.81 -9.69 -1.05
C LEU A 53 10.95 -9.11 -1.89
N GLY A 54 11.57 -8.00 -1.46
CA GLY A 54 12.61 -7.29 -2.21
C GLY A 54 12.09 -6.69 -3.52
N TYR A 55 10.80 -6.39 -3.59
CA TYR A 55 10.19 -5.83 -4.80
C TYR A 55 10.25 -4.30 -4.85
N LEU A 56 10.33 -3.66 -3.70
CA LEU A 56 10.43 -2.20 -3.55
C LEU A 56 11.27 -1.88 -2.31
N THR A 57 11.93 -0.72 -2.35
CA THR A 57 12.44 -0.07 -1.14
C THR A 57 11.34 0.77 -0.47
N GLU A 58 11.59 1.19 0.77
CA GLU A 58 10.68 2.08 1.50
C GLU A 58 10.53 3.44 0.80
N GLU A 59 11.60 3.94 0.20
CA GLU A 59 11.61 5.20 -0.54
C GLU A 59 10.76 5.09 -1.82
N GLU A 60 10.90 4.00 -2.58
CA GLU A 60 10.10 3.74 -3.77
C GLU A 60 8.62 3.56 -3.42
N PHE A 61 8.34 2.80 -2.36
CA PHE A 61 6.97 2.61 -1.87
C PHE A 61 6.32 3.95 -1.49
N ASN A 62 7.00 4.78 -0.69
CA ASN A 62 6.48 6.09 -0.30
C ASN A 62 6.33 7.05 -1.49
N LYS A 63 7.15 6.90 -2.52
CA LYS A 63 7.04 7.70 -3.76
C LYS A 63 5.83 7.28 -4.61
N TYR A 64 5.54 5.98 -4.69
CA TYR A 64 4.46 5.44 -5.53
C TYR A 64 3.12 5.42 -4.81
N VAL A 65 3.13 5.19 -3.50
CA VAL A 65 1.96 5.14 -2.64
C VAL A 65 1.83 6.48 -1.94
N ASN A 66 1.47 7.49 -2.72
CA ASN A 66 1.15 8.80 -2.18
C ASN A 66 -0.38 8.94 -2.04
N PRO A 67 -0.92 8.85 -0.81
CA PRO A 67 -2.36 8.98 -0.59
C PRO A 67 -2.94 10.32 -1.06
N LYS A 68 -2.11 11.35 -1.29
CA LYS A 68 -2.53 12.65 -1.85
C LYS A 68 -2.73 12.63 -3.36
N ASP A 69 -2.12 11.69 -4.09
CA ASP A 69 -2.26 11.57 -5.55
C ASP A 69 -3.41 10.62 -5.97
N MET A 70 -4.10 10.00 -5.01
CA MET A 70 -5.24 9.10 -5.26
C MET A 70 -6.59 9.83 -5.19
N VAL A 71 -6.70 10.99 -5.84
CA VAL A 71 -7.93 11.79 -5.98
C VAL A 71 -8.55 11.58 -7.35
#